data_AF-A0A453AQY9-F1
#
_entry.id   AF-A0A453AQY9-F1
#
_cell.length_a   1.000
_cell.length_b   1.000
_cell.length_c   1.000
_cell.angle_alpha   90.00
_cell.angle_beta   90.00
_cell.angle_gamma   90.00
#
_symmetry.space_group_name_H-M   'P 1'
#
loop_
_entity.id
_entity.type
_entity.pdbx_description
1 polymer ?
#
loop_
_entity_poly.entity_id
_entity_poly.type
_entity_poly.pdbx_seq_one_letter_code
_entity_poly.pdbx_strand_id
1 'polypeptide(L)' 'MSFLKGYLPTYFSSKWSFAQFRIPNAWTKCSVAFDQRHPNTITIVCMDKRFYHCEFDPVKGGDMVPGVYHENFMDL' A
#
# COMPACT_ATOMS: atom_id res chain seq x y z
N MET A 1 -1.14 4.17 -32.27
CA MET A 1 -2.34 3.41 -32.70
C MET A 1 -2.61 2.35 -31.65
N SER A 2 -3.78 2.12 -31.06
CA SER A 2 -5.05 2.87 -30.94
C SER A 2 -6.01 1.84 -30.35
N PHE A 3 -6.53 2.00 -29.14
CA PHE A 3 -7.75 1.28 -28.74
C PHE A 3 -8.60 2.18 -27.83
N LEU A 4 -9.53 2.90 -28.48
CA LEU A 4 -10.83 3.29 -27.92
C LEU A 4 -10.81 4.07 -26.58
N LYS A 5 -10.29 5.30 -26.58
CA LYS A 5 -10.39 6.24 -25.44
C LYS A 5 -11.83 6.71 -25.13
N GLY A 6 -12.85 6.15 -25.79
CA GLY A 6 -14.27 6.52 -25.65
C GLY A 6 -15.26 5.35 -25.58
N TYR A 7 -14.80 4.09 -25.65
CA TYR A 7 -15.65 2.89 -25.52
C TYR A 7 -15.15 1.92 -24.45
N LEU A 8 -14.10 2.28 -23.71
CA LEU A 8 -13.61 1.42 -22.64
C LEU A 8 -14.64 1.47 -21.51
N PRO A 9 -15.31 0.35 -21.20
CA PRO A 9 -16.27 0.33 -20.13
C PRO A 9 -15.59 0.78 -18.83
N THR A 10 -16.25 1.61 -18.04
CA THR A 10 -15.67 2.22 -16.82
C THR A 10 -15.13 1.20 -15.81
N TYR A 11 -15.56 -0.06 -15.89
CA TYR A 11 -15.01 -1.16 -15.11
C TYR A 11 -13.58 -1.57 -15.48
N PHE A 12 -13.11 -1.32 -16.72
CA PHE A 12 -11.72 -1.55 -17.14
C PHE A 12 -10.75 -0.48 -16.62
N SER A 13 -11.28 0.69 -16.22
CA SER A 13 -10.54 1.72 -15.48
C SER A 13 -10.69 1.59 -13.96
N SER A 14 -11.39 0.57 -13.48
CA SER A 14 -11.61 0.37 -12.05
C SER A 14 -10.30 -0.03 -11.39
N LYS A 15 -9.73 0.86 -10.59
CA LYS A 15 -8.61 0.50 -9.71
C LYS A 15 -9.12 -0.60 -8.77
N TRP A 16 -8.43 -1.73 -8.74
CA TRP A 16 -8.85 -2.92 -7.97
C TRP A 16 -8.78 -2.75 -6.44
N SER A 17 -8.32 -1.59 -5.96
CA SER A 17 -8.36 -1.27 -4.55
C SER A 17 -8.50 0.24 -4.34
N PHE A 18 -9.08 0.60 -3.18
CA PHE A 18 -9.28 1.98 -2.78
C PHE A 18 -7.95 2.70 -2.53
N ALA A 19 -7.02 2.06 -1.80
CA ALA A 19 -5.65 2.52 -1.59
C ALA A 19 -4.63 1.40 -1.89
N GLN A 20 -3.40 1.76 -2.23
CA GLN A 20 -2.31 0.83 -2.59
C GLN A 20 -0.97 1.28 -2.02
N PHE A 21 -0.22 0.35 -1.43
CA PHE A 21 1.18 0.58 -1.05
C PHE A 21 2.04 -0.46 -1.77
N ARG A 22 3.08 0.00 -2.46
CA ARG A 22 4.00 -0.88 -3.17
C ARG A 22 5.28 -1.02 -2.36
N ILE A 23 5.46 -2.19 -1.76
CA ILE A 23 6.68 -2.53 -1.03
C ILE A 23 7.85 -2.51 -2.01
N PRO A 24 8.88 -1.66 -1.80
CA PRO A 24 10.09 -1.70 -2.61
C PRO A 24 10.73 -3.08 -2.50
N ASN A 25 11.19 -3.67 -3.61
CA ASN A 25 11.94 -4.93 -3.60
C ASN A 25 11.17 -6.05 -2.86
N ALA A 26 9.95 -6.36 -3.33
CA ALA A 26 8.98 -7.28 -2.71
C ALA A 26 9.37 -8.78 -2.72
N TRP A 27 10.66 -9.12 -2.63
CA TRP A 27 11.13 -10.51 -2.62
C TRP A 27 11.00 -11.19 -1.25
N THR A 28 10.31 -10.56 -0.31
CA THR A 28 10.20 -11.01 1.08
C THR A 28 8.74 -11.25 1.46
N LYS A 29 8.51 -12.19 2.38
CA LYS A 29 7.18 -12.39 2.95
C LYS A 29 6.91 -11.26 3.94
N CYS A 30 5.73 -10.66 3.86
CA CYS A 30 5.30 -9.63 4.81
C CYS A 30 3.93 -10.00 5.41
N SER A 31 3.74 -9.61 6.66
CA SER A 31 2.44 -9.59 7.32
C SER A 31 1.93 -8.15 7.37
N VAL A 32 0.63 -7.98 7.22
CA VAL A 32 -0.02 -6.67 7.12
C VAL A 32 -1.21 -6.63 8.07
N ALA A 33 -1.36 -5.53 8.80
CA ALA A 33 -2.48 -5.30 9.70
C ALA A 33 -2.90 -3.83 9.70
N PHE A 34 -4.18 -3.58 9.97
CA PHE A 34 -4.66 -2.24 10.30
C PHE A 34 -4.29 -1.90 11.74
N ASP A 35 -3.92 -0.65 11.98
CA ASP A 35 -3.71 -0.17 13.34
C ASP A 35 -5.05 -0.05 14.08
N GLN A 36 -5.06 -0.39 15.37
CA GLN A 36 -6.28 -0.39 16.19
C GLN A 36 -6.74 1.02 16.60
N ARG A 37 -5.80 1.96 16.77
CA ARG A 37 -6.09 3.34 17.19
C ARG A 37 -6.21 4.27 15.99
N HIS A 38 -5.52 3.95 14.91
CA HIS A 38 -5.48 4.74 13.67
C HIS A 38 -6.03 3.90 12.51
N PRO A 39 -7.36 3.89 12.27
CA PRO A 39 -8.00 2.98 11.30
C PRO A 39 -7.58 3.22 9.84
N ASN A 40 -7.04 4.40 9.52
CA ASN A 40 -6.54 4.73 8.18
C ASN A 40 -5.06 4.41 8.01
N THR A 41 -4.52 3.62 8.92
CA THR A 41 -3.11 3.30 9.01
C THR A 41 -2.92 1.80 8.92
N ILE A 42 -1.96 1.42 8.10
CA ILE A 42 -1.57 0.05 7.86
C ILE A 42 -0.13 -0.13 8.32
N THR A 43 0.09 -1.16 9.13
CA THR A 43 1.42 -1.59 9.54
C THR A 43 1.82 -2.82 8.74
N ILE A 44 3.05 -2.80 8.21
CA ILE A 44 3.62 -3.87 7.39
C ILE A 44 4.93 -4.30 8.03
N VAL A 45 5.04 -5.59 8.33
CA VAL A 45 6.26 -6.21 8.86
C VAL A 45 6.74 -7.25 7.89
N CYS A 46 7.97 -7.10 7.41
CA CYS A 46 8.57 -8.00 6.43
C CYS A 46 9.68 -8.87 7.06
N MET A 47 9.91 -10.07 6.52
CA MET A 47 10.91 -11.02 7.03
C MET A 47 12.36 -10.53 6.92
N ASP A 48 12.61 -9.50 6.10
CA ASP A 48 13.92 -8.85 5.97
C ASP A 48 14.09 -7.70 6.97
N LYS A 49 13.35 -7.76 8.09
CA LYS A 49 13.40 -6.80 9.19
C LYS A 49 12.99 -5.37 8.80
N ARG A 50 12.34 -5.19 7.66
CA ARG A 50 11.76 -3.91 7.26
C ARG A 50 10.39 -3.73 7.90
N PHE A 51 10.17 -2.55 8.43
CA PHE A 51 8.93 -2.12 9.03
C PHE A 51 8.42 -0.88 8.29
N TYR A 52 7.16 -0.91 7.89
CA TYR A 52 6.49 0.23 7.29
C TYR A 52 5.23 0.56 8.06
N HIS A 53 5.05 1.86 8.26
CA HIS A 53 3.83 2.43 8.81
C HIS A 53 3.28 3.39 7.74
N CYS A 54 2.19 3.00 7.10
CA CYS A 54 1.62 3.74 5.96
C CYS A 54 0.24 4.27 6.34
N GLU A 55 -0.02 5.54 6.04
CA GLU A 55 -1.36 6.13 6.17
C GLU A 55 -1.97 6.29 4.78
N PHE A 56 -3.27 5.99 4.64
CA PHE A 56 -4.01 6.25 3.41
C PHE A 56 -5.07 7.33 3.61
N ASP A 57 -5.32 8.12 2.56
CA ASP A 57 -6.40 9.11 2.57
C ASP A 57 -7.76 8.38 2.56
N PRO A 58 -8.60 8.49 3.61
CA PRO A 58 -9.88 7.77 3.69
C PRO A 58 -10.95 8.31 2.73
N VAL A 59 -10.72 9.47 2.12
CA VAL A 59 -11.66 10.12 1.17
C VAL A 59 -11.20 9.89 -0.27
N LYS A 60 -9.91 10.13 -0.54
CA LYS A 60 -9.35 10.05 -1.91
C LYS A 60 -8.71 8.70 -2.23
N GLY A 61 -8.28 7.95 -1.22
CA GLY A 61 -7.52 6.72 -1.40
C GLY A 61 -6.24 6.94 -2.22
N GLY A 62 -5.94 5.98 -3.09
CA GLY A 62 -4.82 6.07 -4.04
C GLY A 62 -3.50 5.50 -3.51
N ASP A 63 -2.40 5.99 -4.04
CA ASP A 63 -1.06 5.53 -3.67
C ASP A 63 -0.70 6.02 -2.27
N MET A 64 -0.34 5.09 -1.39
CA MET A 64 0.09 5.35 -0.03
C MET A 64 1.57 5.71 -0.01
N VAL A 65 1.94 6.62 0.89
CA VAL A 65 3.33 6.98 1.20
C VAL A 65 3.62 6.47 2.62
N PRO A 66 4.79 5.85 2.88
CA PRO A 66 5.11 5.39 4.22
C PRO A 66 5.38 6.62 5.10
N GLY A 67 4.62 6.75 6.19
CA GLY A 67 4.83 7.79 7.20
C GLY A 67 6.02 7.50 8.09
N VAL A 68 6.28 6.21 8.40
CA VAL A 68 7.47 5.75 9.12
C VAL A 68 8.05 4.53 8.42
N TYR A 69 9.38 4.51 8.29
CA TYR A 69 10.16 3.41 7.74
C TYR A 69 11.32 3.09 8.67
N HIS A 70 11.47 1.82 9.03
CA HIS A 70 12.63 1.32 9.77
C HIS A 70 13.21 0.09 9.09
N GLU A 71 14.54 0.06 8.99
CA GLU A 71 15.31 -1.13 8.65
C GLU A 71 15.84 -1.75 9.95
N ASN A 72 15.99 -3.08 9.97
CA ASN A 72 16.52 -3.81 11.13
C ASN A 72 15.70 -3.58 12.42
N PHE A 73 14.37 -3.44 12.31
CA PHE A 73 13.50 -3.15 13.46
C PHE A 73 13.59 -4.18 14.60
N MET A 74 14.06 -5.40 14.32
CA MET A 74 14.24 -6.47 15.32
C MET A 74 15.61 -6.49 16.00
N ASP A 75 16.53 -5.57 15.66
CA ASP A 75 17.90 -5.54 16.22
C ASP A 75 18.01 -4.61 17.45
N LEU A 76 16.93 -4.46 18.23
CA LEU A 76 16.85 -3.68 19.47
C LEU A 76 17.28 -4.49 20.70
#